data_AF-A0AAV2HNN7-F1
#
_entry.id   AF-A0AAV2HNN7-F1
#
_cell.length_a   1.000
_cell.length_b   1.000
_cell.length_c   1.000
_cell.angle_alpha   90.00
_cell.angle_beta   90.00
_cell.angle_gamma   90.00
#
_symmetry.space_group_name_H-M   'P 1'
#
loop_
_entity.id
_entity.type
_entity.pdbx_description
1 polymer ?
#
loop_
_entity_poly.entity_id
_entity_poly.type
_entity_poly.pdbx_seq_one_letter_code
_entity_poly.pdbx_strand_id
1 'polypeptide(L)'
;LTDRNDETCYTGTNLQSVVITLNTTYPYTWLRLAVNNTGSFNSLQVSFKTDTSADMACTNQLNTTIDARRMDIRCDTMFDVKQVIIKGQGLKSLCSVYINGGKNGVSLAQASNAIDGDTHNSLKNQSCSHTNGYDDDTSPNWNVTFSKLQVVNRIVLYNRNGN
;
A
#
# COMPACT_ATOMS: atom_id res chain seq x y z
N LEU A 1 3.39 12.82 -12.53
CA LEU A 1 3.18 11.95 -11.35
C LEU A 1 1.97 12.33 -10.51
N THR A 2 1.35 13.50 -10.67
CA THR A 2 0.04 13.82 -10.05
C THR A 2 -1.15 13.51 -10.97
N ASP A 3 -0.87 13.09 -12.19
CA ASP A 3 -1.79 12.81 -13.29
C ASP A 3 -2.43 11.41 -13.22
N ARG A 4 -2.04 10.58 -12.24
CA ARG A 4 -2.64 9.26 -11.95
C ARG A 4 -2.64 8.30 -13.14
N ASN A 5 -1.67 8.45 -14.04
CA ASN A 5 -1.54 7.66 -15.25
C ASN A 5 -0.23 6.85 -15.19
N ASP A 6 -0.32 5.53 -15.34
CA ASP A 6 0.83 4.62 -15.31
C ASP A 6 1.66 4.69 -16.61
N GLU A 7 1.16 5.35 -17.66
CA GLU A 7 1.85 5.50 -18.95
C GLU A 7 2.75 6.73 -19.00
N THR A 8 2.50 7.73 -18.17
CA THR A 8 3.26 8.98 -18.13
C THR A 8 4.34 8.92 -17.06
N CYS A 9 5.57 8.74 -17.50
CA CYS A 9 6.69 8.51 -16.60
C CYS A 9 7.58 9.74 -16.48
N TYR A 10 7.93 10.08 -15.25
CA TYR A 10 9.06 10.96 -14.99
C TYR A 10 10.34 10.15 -15.14
N THR A 11 11.15 10.53 -16.13
CA THR A 11 12.47 9.96 -16.40
C THR A 11 13.53 11.00 -16.07
N GLY A 12 14.31 10.77 -15.03
CA GLY A 12 15.49 11.56 -14.71
C GLY A 12 16.74 10.74 -14.95
N THR A 13 17.76 11.30 -15.59
CA THR A 13 19.05 10.62 -15.86
C THR A 13 19.75 10.11 -14.60
N ASN A 14 19.37 10.61 -13.40
CA ASN A 14 19.90 10.18 -12.10
C ASN A 14 18.81 10.10 -11.01
N LEU A 15 17.60 9.67 -11.36
CA LEU A 15 16.58 9.46 -10.33
C LEU A 15 17.06 8.31 -9.42
N GLN A 16 17.44 8.63 -8.18
CA GLN A 16 17.91 7.65 -7.19
C GLN A 16 17.14 7.74 -5.88
N SER A 17 16.35 8.81 -5.71
CA SER A 17 15.54 9.07 -4.53
C SER A 17 14.28 9.82 -4.93
N VAL A 18 13.15 9.41 -4.36
CA VAL A 18 11.86 10.11 -4.46
C VAL A 18 11.36 10.34 -3.05
N VAL A 19 10.95 11.57 -2.76
CA VAL A 19 10.39 11.96 -1.46
C VAL A 19 8.95 12.39 -1.68
N ILE A 20 8.03 11.72 -1.01
CA ILE A 20 6.59 11.97 -1.07
C ILE A 20 6.17 12.52 0.28
N THR A 21 5.59 13.72 0.31
CA THR A 21 5.08 14.34 1.54
C THR A 21 3.56 14.25 1.56
N LEU A 22 3.02 13.63 2.61
CA LEU A 22 1.59 13.46 2.82
C LEU A 22 0.99 14.72 3.45
N ASN A 23 -0.24 15.07 3.07
CA ASN A 23 -0.93 16.26 3.59
C ASN A 23 -1.24 16.14 5.10
N THR A 24 -1.46 14.92 5.60
CA THR A 24 -1.59 14.55 7.01
C THR A 24 -0.78 13.29 7.29
N THR A 25 -0.75 12.83 8.53
CA THR A 25 -0.08 11.58 8.89
C THR A 25 -1.00 10.40 8.63
N TYR A 26 -0.44 9.28 8.17
CA TYR A 26 -1.21 8.07 7.89
C TYR A 26 -0.48 6.83 8.43
N PRO A 27 -1.20 5.84 9.00
CA PRO A 27 -0.61 4.53 9.26
C PRO A 27 -0.23 3.91 7.90
N TYR A 28 1.04 3.60 7.69
CA TYR A 28 1.48 2.98 6.43
C TYR A 28 1.12 1.49 6.40
N THR A 29 0.72 0.97 5.23
CA THR A 29 0.54 -0.48 5.03
C THR A 29 1.34 -0.96 3.83
N TRP A 30 1.12 -0.36 2.66
CA TRP A 30 1.89 -0.65 1.46
C TRP A 30 1.93 0.53 0.50
N LEU A 31 2.88 0.48 -0.42
CA LEU A 31 2.92 1.34 -1.59
C LEU A 31 3.05 0.51 -2.87
N ARG A 32 2.48 1.01 -3.97
CA ARG A 32 2.66 0.47 -5.32
C ARG A 32 3.38 1.47 -6.17
N LEU A 33 4.41 1.00 -6.85
CA LEU A 33 5.17 1.75 -7.82
C LEU A 33 4.84 1.23 -9.22
N ALA A 34 4.64 2.15 -10.16
CA ALA A 34 4.72 1.85 -11.59
C ALA A 34 5.95 2.53 -12.19
N VAL A 35 6.71 1.79 -13.01
CA VAL A 35 7.92 2.26 -13.67
C VAL A 35 7.88 1.96 -15.18
N ASN A 36 8.71 2.66 -15.96
CA ASN A 36 8.83 2.43 -17.39
C ASN A 36 9.85 1.33 -17.71
N ASN A 37 10.97 1.32 -16.98
CA ASN A 37 12.03 0.34 -17.16
C ASN A 37 11.87 -0.85 -16.20
N THR A 38 12.03 -2.06 -16.73
CA THR A 38 11.96 -3.36 -16.02
C THR A 38 13.20 -3.63 -15.12
N GLY A 39 13.83 -2.58 -14.59
CA GLY A 39 15.09 -2.66 -13.86
C GLY A 39 14.93 -3.03 -12.39
N SER A 40 15.83 -3.87 -11.88
CA SER A 40 15.82 -4.54 -10.57
C SER A 40 15.20 -3.76 -9.41
N PHE A 41 13.91 -4.00 -9.20
CA PHE A 41 13.15 -3.55 -8.04
C PHE A 41 13.76 -3.99 -6.70
N ASN A 42 14.53 -5.08 -6.70
CA ASN A 42 15.17 -5.63 -5.50
C ASN A 42 16.16 -4.66 -4.84
N SER A 43 16.61 -3.62 -5.55
CA SER A 43 17.51 -2.59 -5.01
C SER A 43 16.79 -1.39 -4.39
N LEU A 44 15.45 -1.38 -4.41
CA LEU A 44 14.65 -0.30 -3.84
C LEU A 44 14.54 -0.47 -2.31
N GLN A 45 14.86 0.58 -1.59
CA GLN A 45 14.69 0.72 -0.16
C GLN A 45 13.65 1.79 0.13
N VAL A 46 12.77 1.51 1.08
CA VAL A 46 11.78 2.46 1.57
C VAL A 46 12.17 2.90 2.98
N SER A 47 12.02 4.18 3.26
CA SER A 47 12.13 4.74 4.61
C SER A 47 11.07 5.82 4.79
N PHE A 48 10.86 6.24 6.04
CA PHE A 48 9.77 7.12 6.41
C PHE A 48 10.26 8.29 7.26
N LYS A 49 9.47 9.36 7.29
CA LYS A 49 9.54 10.37 8.34
C LYS A 49 8.19 10.55 9.03
N THR A 50 8.21 10.73 10.34
CA THR A 50 7.04 11.12 11.14
C THR A 50 6.77 12.63 11.00
N ASP A 51 5.69 13.12 11.63
CA ASP A 51 5.40 14.55 11.73
C ASP A 51 6.49 15.33 12.48
N THR A 52 7.11 14.71 13.47
CA THR A 52 8.30 15.21 14.18
C THR A 52 9.59 15.15 13.34
N SER A 53 9.49 14.74 12.07
CA SER A 53 10.61 14.57 11.14
C SER A 53 11.64 13.51 11.56
N ALA A 54 11.27 12.61 12.48
CA ALA A 54 12.12 11.48 12.86
C ALA A 54 12.24 10.49 11.71
N ASP A 55 13.46 10.08 11.38
CA ASP A 55 13.73 9.07 10.36
C ASP A 55 13.38 7.68 10.89
N MET A 56 12.53 6.96 10.15
CA MET A 56 12.09 5.61 10.48
C MET A 56 12.42 4.65 9.34
N ALA A 57 12.96 3.48 9.66
CA ALA A 57 13.26 2.45 8.68
C ALA A 57 12.00 1.66 8.29
N CYS A 58 11.98 1.13 7.05
CA CYS A 58 11.05 0.07 6.67
C CYS A 58 11.55 -1.27 7.21
N THR A 59 11.00 -1.74 8.33
CA THR A 59 11.32 -3.06 8.88
C THR A 59 10.55 -4.16 8.15
N ASN A 60 11.20 -5.33 7.98
CA ASN A 60 10.65 -6.49 7.26
C ASN A 60 10.10 -6.16 5.86
N GLN A 61 10.86 -5.37 5.10
CA GLN A 61 10.44 -4.94 3.77
C GLN A 61 10.11 -6.14 2.87
N LEU A 62 8.84 -6.23 2.45
CA LEU A 62 8.37 -7.26 1.53
C LEU A 62 8.08 -6.65 0.16
N ASN A 63 8.84 -7.09 -0.84
CA ASN A 63 8.73 -6.65 -2.22
C ASN A 63 7.97 -7.69 -3.05
N THR A 64 6.80 -7.34 -3.58
CA THR A 64 5.98 -8.22 -4.41
C THR A 64 5.89 -7.67 -5.82
N THR A 65 6.46 -8.39 -6.79
CA THR A 65 6.36 -8.02 -8.21
C THR A 65 4.99 -8.44 -8.73
N ILE A 66 4.21 -7.48 -9.24
CA ILE A 66 2.90 -7.75 -9.84
C ILE A 66 3.09 -8.11 -11.32
N ASP A 67 3.91 -7.33 -12.01
CA ASP A 67 4.33 -7.56 -13.38
C ASP A 67 5.66 -6.84 -13.65
N ALA A 68 6.09 -6.82 -14.91
CA ALA A 68 7.36 -6.23 -15.32
C ALA A 68 7.51 -4.73 -15.00
N ARG A 69 6.40 -4.01 -14.77
CA ARG A 69 6.37 -2.55 -14.57
C ARG A 69 5.81 -2.15 -13.20
N ARG A 70 5.21 -3.06 -12.44
CA ARG A 70 4.53 -2.76 -11.17
C ARG A 70 5.03 -3.62 -10.02
N MET A 71 5.28 -2.98 -8.89
CA MET A 71 5.67 -3.64 -7.64
C MET A 71 4.93 -3.04 -6.45
N ASP A 72 4.55 -3.91 -5.52
CA ASP A 72 4.11 -3.54 -4.18
C ASP A 72 5.26 -3.69 -3.19
N ILE A 73 5.42 -2.69 -2.31
CA ILE A 73 6.35 -2.72 -1.19
C ILE A 73 5.56 -2.59 0.09
N ARG A 74 5.77 -3.51 1.03
CA ARG A 74 5.19 -3.49 2.37
C ARG A 74 6.27 -3.39 3.42
N CYS A 75 5.92 -2.82 4.56
CA CYS A 75 6.79 -2.62 5.71
C CYS A 75 5.96 -2.84 6.97
N ASP A 76 6.56 -3.44 7.99
CA ASP A 76 5.96 -3.45 9.32
C ASP A 76 6.14 -2.06 9.92
N THR A 77 5.05 -1.33 10.13
CA THR A 77 5.10 0.02 10.71
C THR A 77 4.11 0.15 11.86
N MET A 78 4.59 0.65 13.00
CA MET A 78 3.78 0.90 14.21
C MET A 78 3.61 2.40 14.50
N PHE A 79 3.87 3.25 13.51
CA PHE A 79 3.87 4.71 13.62
C PHE A 79 3.16 5.33 12.43
N ASP A 80 2.65 6.55 12.61
CA ASP A 80 2.08 7.29 11.51
C ASP A 80 3.17 7.99 10.69
N VAL A 81 3.01 7.93 9.37
CA VAL A 81 3.97 8.42 8.39
C VAL A 81 3.53 9.77 7.85
N LYS A 82 4.46 10.73 7.78
CA LYS A 82 4.29 12.04 7.13
C LYS A 82 5.01 12.11 5.79
N GLN A 83 6.16 11.46 5.66
CA GLN A 83 6.89 11.37 4.38
C GLN A 83 7.30 9.94 4.09
N VAL A 84 7.16 9.54 2.82
CA VAL A 84 7.65 8.26 2.29
C VAL A 84 8.83 8.57 1.37
N ILE A 85 9.94 7.89 1.60
CA ILE A 85 11.20 8.09 0.89
C ILE A 85 11.54 6.76 0.22
N ILE A 86 11.64 6.77 -1.11
CA ILE A 86 12.01 5.60 -1.91
C ILE A 86 13.37 5.88 -2.51
N LYS A 87 14.36 5.02 -2.22
CA LYS A 87 15.73 5.13 -2.72
C LYS A 87 16.17 3.86 -3.41
N GLY A 88 17.02 3.98 -4.42
CA GLY A 88 17.65 2.80 -5.02
C GLY A 88 18.17 3.08 -6.43
N GLN A 89 19.26 2.41 -6.78
CA GLN A 89 19.91 2.56 -8.09
C GLN A 89 19.04 2.03 -9.25
N GLY A 90 18.06 1.17 -8.94
CA GLY A 90 17.07 0.68 -9.90
C GLY A 90 16.01 1.71 -10.33
N LEU A 91 15.86 2.85 -9.63
CA LEU A 91 14.77 3.80 -9.84
C LEU A 91 14.98 4.75 -11.03
N LYS A 92 15.16 4.24 -12.25
CA LYS A 92 15.45 5.08 -13.44
C LYS A 92 14.25 5.87 -13.95
N SER A 93 13.05 5.45 -13.59
CA SER A 93 11.79 6.04 -14.02
C SER A 93 10.75 5.81 -12.95
N LEU A 94 9.85 6.77 -12.77
CA LEU A 94 8.68 6.61 -11.93
C LEU A 94 7.47 7.11 -12.72
N CYS A 95 6.40 6.32 -12.80
CA CYS A 95 5.18 6.67 -13.53
C CYS A 95 4.04 7.00 -12.57
N SER A 96 3.83 6.15 -11.58
CA SER A 96 2.86 6.41 -10.52
C SER A 96 3.30 5.83 -9.19
N VAL A 97 2.78 6.42 -8.11
CA VAL A 97 2.89 5.90 -6.75
C VAL A 97 1.53 5.92 -6.10
N TYR A 98 1.09 4.78 -5.61
CA TYR A 98 -0.08 4.66 -4.77
C TYR A 98 0.37 4.28 -3.36
N ILE A 99 -0.12 4.98 -2.35
CA ILE A 99 0.20 4.70 -0.95
C ILE A 99 -1.10 4.40 -0.24
N ASN A 100 -1.18 3.24 0.38
CA ASN A 100 -2.32 2.86 1.18
C ASN A 100 -2.04 3.17 2.65
N GLY A 101 -3.03 3.77 3.31
CA GLY A 101 -3.04 3.93 4.74
C GLY A 101 -4.16 3.09 5.36
N GLY A 102 -3.81 1.90 5.85
CA GLY A 102 -4.75 0.95 6.44
C GLY A 102 -4.71 0.95 7.96
N LYS A 103 -5.67 0.28 8.59
CA LYS A 103 -5.76 0.17 10.05
C LYS A 103 -5.12 -1.14 10.49
N ASN A 104 -3.97 -1.07 11.18
CA ASN A 104 -3.29 -2.23 11.75
C ASN A 104 -4.13 -2.86 12.87
N GLY A 105 -4.85 -3.92 12.57
CA GLY A 105 -5.49 -4.81 13.55
C GLY A 105 -5.20 -6.24 13.16
N VAL A 106 -4.24 -6.90 13.83
CA VAL A 106 -3.92 -8.32 13.59
C VAL A 106 -4.94 -9.16 14.36
N SER A 107 -6.03 -9.52 13.69
CA SER A 107 -7.04 -10.40 14.24
C SER A 107 -7.78 -11.09 13.11
N LEU A 108 -7.95 -12.40 13.22
CA LEU A 108 -8.65 -13.21 12.22
C LEU A 108 -10.06 -12.64 11.95
N ALA A 109 -10.46 -12.61 10.68
CA ALA A 109 -11.83 -12.29 10.26
C ALA A 109 -12.34 -10.88 10.58
N GLN A 110 -11.53 -9.96 11.12
CA GLN A 110 -12.02 -8.62 11.41
C GLN A 110 -12.38 -7.83 10.16
N ALA A 111 -13.37 -6.94 10.30
CA ALA A 111 -13.74 -6.00 9.24
C ALA A 111 -12.54 -5.14 8.78
N SER A 112 -11.63 -4.78 9.69
CA SER A 112 -10.42 -4.01 9.33
C SER A 112 -9.49 -4.72 8.36
N ASN A 113 -9.53 -6.05 8.28
CA ASN A 113 -8.65 -6.82 7.42
C ASN A 113 -8.92 -6.55 5.93
N ALA A 114 -10.16 -6.20 5.55
CA ALA A 114 -10.45 -5.80 4.17
C ALA A 114 -9.78 -4.46 3.76
N ILE A 115 -9.19 -3.72 4.71
CA ILE A 115 -8.48 -2.45 4.52
C ILE A 115 -7.14 -2.42 5.27
N ASP A 116 -6.58 -3.58 5.60
CA ASP A 116 -5.25 -3.68 6.23
C ASP A 116 -4.11 -3.51 5.21
N GLY A 117 -4.47 -3.43 3.92
CA GLY A 117 -3.53 -3.27 2.82
C GLY A 117 -2.86 -4.57 2.37
N ASP A 118 -3.23 -5.69 2.96
CA ASP A 118 -2.90 -7.00 2.45
C ASP A 118 -4.01 -7.49 1.48
N THR A 119 -3.59 -8.13 0.39
CA THR A 119 -4.45 -8.66 -0.67
C THR A 119 -4.39 -10.19 -0.70
N HIS A 120 -3.75 -10.82 0.30
CA HIS A 120 -3.78 -12.26 0.47
C HIS A 120 -5.22 -12.72 0.69
N ASN A 121 -5.61 -13.65 -0.16
CA ASN A 121 -6.95 -14.18 -0.25
C ASN A 121 -7.18 -15.43 0.61
N SER A 122 -6.26 -15.75 1.52
CA SER A 122 -6.39 -16.85 2.47
C SER A 122 -6.79 -16.31 3.84
N LEU A 123 -7.89 -16.82 4.41
CA LEU A 123 -8.32 -16.45 5.76
C LEU A 123 -7.23 -16.73 6.81
N LYS A 124 -6.41 -17.78 6.61
CA LYS A 124 -5.31 -18.13 7.51
C LYS A 124 -4.20 -17.07 7.56
N ASN A 125 -4.12 -16.22 6.53
CA ASN A 125 -3.16 -15.12 6.46
C ASN A 125 -3.65 -13.87 7.20
N GLN A 126 -4.81 -13.94 7.87
CA GLN A 126 -5.36 -12.88 8.72
C GLN A 126 -5.66 -11.56 7.98
N SER A 127 -5.73 -11.59 6.64
CA SER A 127 -6.01 -10.42 5.78
C SER A 127 -7.41 -10.46 5.12
N CYS A 128 -8.18 -11.52 5.37
CA CYS A 128 -9.60 -11.54 4.98
C CYS A 128 -10.50 -11.11 6.15
N SER A 129 -11.58 -10.39 5.84
CA SER A 129 -12.71 -10.21 6.76
C SER A 129 -13.65 -11.43 6.68
N HIS A 130 -14.46 -11.64 7.72
CA HIS A 130 -15.51 -12.67 7.73
C HIS A 130 -16.68 -12.14 8.56
N THR A 131 -17.90 -12.22 8.04
CA THR A 131 -19.11 -11.97 8.83
C THR A 131 -19.44 -13.21 9.67
N ASN A 132 -20.33 -13.09 10.66
CA ASN A 132 -20.74 -14.28 11.39
C ASN A 132 -21.55 -15.19 10.45
N GLY A 133 -21.25 -16.49 10.41
CA GLY A 133 -21.88 -17.44 9.50
C GLY A 133 -23.16 -18.08 10.07
N TYR A 134 -23.71 -17.57 11.17
CA TYR A 134 -25.00 -18.03 11.67
C TYR A 134 -26.10 -17.58 10.71
N ASP A 135 -27.10 -18.45 10.49
CA ASP A 135 -28.21 -18.32 9.53
C ASP A 135 -29.09 -17.05 9.72
N ASP A 136 -28.78 -16.22 10.71
CA ASP A 136 -29.49 -14.98 11.03
C ASP A 136 -28.90 -13.76 10.29
N ASP A 137 -27.68 -13.84 9.75
CA ASP A 137 -27.09 -12.77 8.92
C ASP A 137 -27.56 -12.92 7.47
N THR A 138 -28.83 -12.59 7.24
CA THR A 138 -29.51 -12.74 5.94
C THR A 138 -29.05 -11.75 4.87
N SER A 139 -28.27 -10.73 5.25
CA SER A 139 -27.76 -9.72 4.33
C SER A 139 -26.41 -9.18 4.83
N PRO A 140 -25.35 -10.01 4.85
CA PRO A 140 -24.06 -9.63 5.36
C PRO A 140 -23.52 -8.45 4.56
N ASN A 141 -23.13 -7.40 5.25
CA ASN A 141 -22.56 -6.20 4.65
C ASN A 141 -21.29 -5.78 5.37
N TRP A 142 -20.44 -5.08 4.64
CA TRP A 142 -19.22 -4.51 5.17
C TRP A 142 -19.15 -3.05 4.72
N ASN A 143 -18.86 -2.17 5.67
CA ASN A 143 -18.82 -0.73 5.42
C ASN A 143 -17.47 -0.16 5.83
N VAL A 144 -17.00 0.81 5.05
CA VAL A 144 -15.85 1.65 5.38
C VAL A 144 -16.28 3.11 5.44
N THR A 145 -15.89 3.76 6.54
CA THR A 145 -16.12 5.19 6.72
C THR A 145 -14.77 5.91 6.64
N PHE A 146 -14.68 6.88 5.73
CA PHE A 146 -13.52 7.76 5.66
C PHE A 146 -13.66 8.88 6.68
N SER A 147 -12.58 9.22 7.38
CA SER A 147 -12.57 10.30 8.38
C SER A 147 -12.80 11.69 7.79
N LYS A 148 -12.70 11.82 6.47
CA LYS A 148 -12.94 13.04 5.68
C LYS A 148 -13.62 12.66 4.38
N LEU A 149 -14.32 13.62 3.77
CA LEU A 149 -14.87 13.45 2.42
C LEU A 149 -13.73 13.16 1.43
N GLN A 150 -13.89 12.08 0.66
CA GLN A 150 -12.95 11.64 -0.37
C GLN A 150 -13.66 11.57 -1.72
N VAL A 151 -12.97 11.98 -2.79
CA VAL A 151 -13.43 11.71 -4.17
C VAL A 151 -12.97 10.31 -4.55
N VAL A 152 -13.91 9.37 -4.61
CA VAL A 152 -13.64 7.97 -4.98
C VAL A 152 -13.52 7.85 -6.50
N ASN A 153 -12.36 7.37 -6.97
CA ASN A 153 -12.10 7.21 -8.41
C ASN A 153 -12.00 5.73 -8.83
N ARG A 154 -11.64 4.85 -7.88
CA ARG A 154 -11.47 3.42 -8.13
C ARG A 154 -11.75 2.65 -6.85
N ILE A 155 -12.48 1.55 -6.98
CA ILE A 155 -12.67 0.54 -5.93
C ILE A 155 -12.11 -0.77 -6.48
N VAL A 156 -11.31 -1.47 -5.69
CA VAL A 156 -10.78 -2.79 -6.04
C VAL A 156 -11.16 -3.75 -4.93
N LEU A 157 -11.82 -4.84 -5.28
CA LEU A 157 -12.24 -5.89 -4.36
C LEU A 157 -11.39 -7.13 -4.59
N TYR A 158 -10.79 -7.66 -3.53
CA TYR A 158 -10.05 -8.92 -3.56
C TYR A 158 -10.88 -9.97 -2.82
N ASN A 159 -11.28 -11.01 -3.54
CA ASN A 159 -12.08 -12.09 -2.96
C ASN A 159 -11.18 -13.12 -2.26
N ARG A 160 -11.73 -13.82 -1.27
CA ARG A 160 -11.09 -14.99 -0.66
C ARG A 160 -10.99 -16.12 -1.70
N ASN A 161 -9.87 -16.84 -1.71
CA ASN A 161 -9.76 -18.09 -2.47
C ASN A 161 -10.59 -19.17 -1.77
N GLY A 162 -11.56 -19.72 -2.49
CA GLY A 162 -12.38 -20.82 -2.00
C GLY A 162 -11.54 -22.09 -1.87
N ASN A 163 -11.39 -22.56 -0.64
CA ASN A 163 -11.35 -23.99 -0.30
C ASN A 163 -12.41 -24.19 0.78
#